data_AF-A0A2V7WSS2-F1
#
_entry.id   AF-A0A2V7WSS2-F1
#
_cell.length_a   1.000
_cell.length_b   1.000
_cell.length_c   1.000
_cell.angle_alpha   90.00
_cell.angle_beta   90.00
_cell.angle_gamma   90.00
#
_symmetry.space_group_name_H-M   'P 1'
#
loop_
_entity.id
_entity.type
_entity.pdbx_description
1 polymer ?
#
loop_
_entity_poly.entity_id
_entity_poly.type
_entity_poly.pdbx_seq_one_letter_code
_entity_poly.pdbx_strand_id
1 'polypeptide(L)' 'LVVNNLSSSAQAVELDLRRYKGKILIEMFGGNLFPRIGDMPYLLTMGPYQFYWFKLRRI' A
#
# COMPACT_ATOMS: atom_id res chain seq x y z
N LEU A 1 -7.13 0.62 -3.47
CA LEU A 1 -5.88 1.38 -3.64
C LEU A 1 -5.00 0.57 -4.56
N VAL A 2 -4.51 1.16 -5.65
CA VAL A 2 -3.57 0.52 -6.56
C VAL A 2 -2.31 1.38 -6.57
N VAL A 3 -1.15 0.76 -6.43
CA VAL A 3 0.16 1.42 -6.44
C VAL A 3 1.01 0.71 -7.48
N ASN A 4 1.59 1.45 -8.42
CA ASN A 4 2.39 0.88 -9.51
C ASN A 4 3.76 1.53 -9.48
N ASN A 5 4.81 0.72 -9.47
CA ASN A 5 6.16 1.17 -9.76
C ASN A 5 6.34 1.12 -11.28
N LEU A 6 6.51 2.28 -11.93
CA LEU A 6 6.79 2.35 -13.37
C LEU A 6 8.29 2.29 -13.67
N SER A 7 9.13 2.27 -12.64
CA SER A 7 10.59 2.15 -12.77
C SER A 7 11.02 0.71 -12.95
N SER A 8 12.12 0.52 -13.71
CA SER A 8 12.88 -0.72 -13.79
C SER A 8 13.77 -0.98 -12.57
N SER A 9 13.80 -0.07 -11.59
CA SER A 9 14.56 -0.18 -10.35
C SER A 9 13.64 -0.27 -9.13
N ALA A 10 14.18 -0.74 -8.00
CA ALA A 10 13.46 -0.73 -6.74
C ALA A 10 13.18 0.72 -6.29
N GLN A 11 12.00 0.96 -5.74
CA GLN A 11 11.53 2.26 -5.30
C GLN A 11 10.91 2.17 -3.91
N ALA A 12 11.05 3.23 -3.13
CA ALA A 12 10.34 3.41 -1.87
C ALA A 12 9.46 4.66 -2.01
N VAL A 13 8.19 4.55 -1.61
CA VAL A 13 7.23 5.66 -1.68
C VAL A 13 6.51 5.82 -0.35
N GLU A 14 6.39 7.06 0.09
CA GLU A 14 5.55 7.45 1.22
C GLU A 14 4.21 7.94 0.69
N LEU A 15 3.12 7.26 1.06
CA LEU A 15 1.78 7.59 0.62
C LEU A 15 1.01 8.31 1.73
N ASP A 16 0.42 9.47 1.42
CA ASP A 16 -0.55 10.09 2.31
C ASP A 16 -1.88 9.35 2.24
N LEU A 17 -2.09 8.45 3.20
CA LEU A 17 -3.33 7.68 3.35
C LEU A 17 -4.18 8.17 4.53
N ARG A 18 -3.92 9.36 5.09
CA ARG A 18 -4.60 9.84 6.32
C ARG A 18 -6.13 9.86 6.19
N ARG A 19 -6.67 10.12 5.00
CA ARG A 19 -8.12 10.03 4.71
C ARG A 19 -8.72 8.65 4.99
N TYR A 20 -7.89 7.61 5.03
CA TYR A 20 -8.27 6.22 5.26
C TYR A 20 -7.79 5.69 6.61
N LYS A 21 -7.41 6.57 7.55
CA LYS A 21 -6.99 6.22 8.91
C LYS A 21 -7.91 5.18 9.54
N GLY A 22 -7.30 4.18 10.17
CA GLY A 22 -7.99 3.10 10.85
C GLY A 22 -8.47 1.96 9.94
N LYS A 23 -8.35 2.07 8.61
CA LYS A 23 -8.57 0.95 7.69
C LYS A 23 -7.35 0.04 7.61
N ILE A 24 -7.57 -1.22 7.27
CA ILE A 24 -6.53 -2.20 6.96
C ILE A 24 -6.44 -2.37 5.44
N LEU A 25 -5.21 -2.43 4.94
CA LEU A 25 -4.92 -2.79 3.55
C LEU A 25 -4.87 -4.32 3.45
N ILE A 26 -5.69 -4.87 2.56
CA ILE A 26 -5.72 -6.30 2.25
C ILE A 26 -5.28 -6.45 0.81
N GLU A 27 -4.17 -7.15 0.61
CA GLU A 27 -3.62 -7.47 -0.70
C GLU A 27 -4.56 -8.44 -1.43
N MET A 28 -4.92 -8.14 -2.69
CA MET A 28 -6.02 -8.80 -3.39
C MET A 28 -5.69 -10.19 -3.94
N PHE A 29 -4.42 -10.51 -4.19
CA PHE A 29 -4.00 -11.79 -4.75
C PHE A 29 -3.88 -12.88 -3.67
N GLY A 30 -3.18 -12.60 -2.58
CA GLY A 30 -2.92 -13.52 -1.48
C GLY A 30 -3.76 -13.28 -0.22
N GLY A 31 -4.54 -12.19 -0.16
CA GLY A 31 -5.33 -11.85 1.03
C GLY A 31 -4.50 -11.36 2.22
N ASN A 32 -3.20 -11.09 2.00
CA ASN A 32 -2.28 -10.71 3.06
C ASN A 32 -2.66 -9.37 3.68
N LEU A 33 -2.59 -9.32 5.01
CA LEU A 33 -2.86 -8.11 5.77
C LEU A 33 -1.60 -7.26 5.86
N PHE A 34 -1.73 -6.02 5.43
CA PHE A 34 -0.71 -5.01 5.60
C PHE A 34 -0.98 -4.19 6.87
N PRO A 35 0.05 -3.51 7.43
CA PRO A 35 -0.11 -2.65 8.59
C PRO A 35 -1.30 -1.69 8.45
N ARG A 36 -1.97 -1.42 9.58
CA ARG A 36 -3.12 -0.52 9.63
C ARG A 36 -2.70 0.91 9.27
N ILE A 37 -3.57 1.63 8.57
CA ILE A 37 -3.29 3.02 8.19
C ILE A 37 -3.37 3.92 9.43
N GLY A 38 -2.26 4.58 9.75
CA GLY A 38 -2.12 5.51 10.87
C GLY A 38 -2.17 6.99 10.44
N ASP A 39 -1.58 7.84 11.27
CA ASP A 39 -1.44 9.29 11.02
C ASP A 39 -0.18 9.65 10.22
N MET A 40 0.83 8.77 10.25
CA MET A 40 2.09 8.92 9.53
C MET A 40 1.93 8.53 8.05
N PRO A 41 2.79 9.04 7.15
CA PRO A 41 2.87 8.57 5.78
C PRO A 41 3.08 7.05 5.73
N TYR A 42 2.38 6.41 4.80
CA TYR A 42 2.41 4.96 4.65
C TYR A 42 3.54 4.57 3.70
N LEU A 43 4.64 4.05 4.25
CA LEU A 43 5.79 3.61 3.48
C LEU A 43 5.52 2.28 2.76
N LEU A 44 5.76 2.25 1.45
CA LEU A 44 5.79 1.02 0.64
C LEU A 44 7.12 0.91 -0.09
N THR A 45 7.73 -0.27 -0.02
CA THR A 45 8.90 -0.64 -0.82
C THR A 45 8.45 -1.54 -1.96
N MET A 46 8.90 -1.23 -3.17
CA MET A 46 8.45 -1.89 -4.39
C MET A 46 9.66 -2.31 -5.23
N GLY A 47 9.67 -3.54 -5.72
CA GLY A 47 10.62 -4.02 -6.71
C GLY A 47 10.38 -3.40 -8.11
N PRO A 48 11.28 -3.65 -9.07
CA PRO A 48 11.11 -3.25 -10.46
C PRO A 48 9.75 -3.67 -11.04
N TYR A 49 9.02 -2.73 -11.63
CA TYR A 49 7.70 -2.95 -12.24
C TYR A 49 6.65 -3.64 -11.35
N GLN A 50 6.87 -3.68 -10.04
CA GLN A 50 5.91 -4.26 -9.12
C GLN A 50 4.67 -3.38 -9.03
N PHE A 51 3.53 -4.01 -8.78
CA PHE A 51 2.33 -3.31 -8.40
C PHE A 51 1.69 -3.97 -7.18
N TYR A 52 0.93 -3.18 -6.43
CA TYR A 52 0.06 -3.65 -5.37
C TYR A 52 -1.38 -3.28 -5.69
N TRP A 53 -2.29 -4.22 -5.41
CA TRP A 53 -3.72 -3.98 -5.43
C TRP A 53 -4.30 -4.29 -4.05
N PHE A 54 -4.76 -3.24 -3.37
CA PHE A 54 -5.32 -3.35 -2.03
C PHE A 54 -6.81 -3.04 -1.97
N LYS A 55 -7.54 -3.88 -1.24
CA LYS A 55 -8.85 -3.55 -0.68
C LYS A 55 -8.68 -2.85 0.66
N LEU A 56 -9.34 -1.71 0.84
CA LEU A 56 -9.37 -1.02 2.13
C LEU A 56 -10.58 -1.51 2.92
N ARG A 57 -10.34 -2.27 3.98
CA ARG A 57 -11.40 -2.74 4.89
C ARG A 57 -11.47 -1.85 6.13
N ARG A 58 -12.68 -1.39 6.47
CA ARG A 58 -12.97 -0.78 7.77
C ARG A 58 -13.20 -1.90 8.78
N ILE A 59 -12.59 -1.79 9.97
CA ILE A 59 -12.96 -2.58 11.15
C ILE A 59 -14.06 -1.81 11.88
#